data_AF-A0A9K3CRL7-F1
#
_entry.id   AF-A0A9K3CRL7-F1
#
_cell.length_a   1.000
_cell.length_b   1.000
_cell.length_c   1.000
_cell.angle_alpha   90.00
_cell.angle_beta   90.00
_cell.angle_gamma   90.00
#
_symmetry.space_group_name_H-M   'P 1'
#
loop_
_entity.id
_entity.type
_entity.pdbx_description
1 polymer ?
#
loop_
_entity_poly.entity_id
_entity_poly.type
_entity_poly.pdbx_seq_one_letter_code
_entity_poly.pdbx_strand_id
1 'polypeptide(L)'
;MRGDIRERERVLLQRPGEREREMARLLAALLLLVVACVAIEFDLPSGRSNPSLSQVGTSSLTLLPGKGYQRHIDVSIATAGSVGLVCQALQTAYLGLGTDIHSPPITKGIKGAQTAASEGEREADGQGVHTVRIKGGATYGMFAPGVNDLNHVTYPYLARMGLHCHIEVEREGFVPKGGAICTLSARKDPEIRPLVIRERGKVIRSEVHIMAAAHYEKNTSRIEKALRNRYKQLCKGAPSNPSTTPDLESVPLEVHVSHSDVVGGNPNCVAITGHTVFENGVFASDTVLKKGRRDTEEALGRRAAEALYATHTTPAVVDTHTADQLVAALALCPAPCTFTVDSISSHFSTNCSMMQFFAPDRKFSWTQEGERLWRVTVE
;
A
#
# COMPACT_ATOMS: atom_id res chain seq x y z
N MET A 1 -32.22 -37.76 27.98
CA MET A 1 -30.80 -37.63 27.62
C MET A 1 -30.65 -36.68 26.45
N ARG A 2 -30.60 -35.38 26.72
CA ARG A 2 -30.11 -34.34 25.79
C ARG A 2 -29.03 -33.61 26.58
N GLY A 3 -27.79 -34.09 26.44
CA GLY A 3 -26.62 -33.58 27.14
C GLY A 3 -25.75 -32.82 26.16
N ASP A 4 -25.79 -31.50 26.30
CA ASP A 4 -24.73 -30.52 26.07
C ASP A 4 -23.74 -30.69 24.89
N ILE A 5 -24.06 -29.98 23.81
CA ILE A 5 -23.12 -29.61 22.74
C ILE A 5 -22.45 -28.24 23.06
N ARG A 6 -22.81 -27.56 24.15
CA ARG A 6 -22.34 -26.19 24.44
C ARG A 6 -21.03 -26.08 25.23
N GLU A 7 -20.40 -27.20 25.62
CA GLU A 7 -19.15 -27.18 26.39
C GLU A 7 -17.86 -27.36 25.57
N ARG A 8 -17.94 -27.72 24.28
CA ARG A 8 -16.72 -27.91 23.44
C ARG A 8 -16.21 -26.66 22.72
N GLU A 9 -16.91 -25.53 22.81
CA GLU A 9 -16.48 -24.25 22.21
C GLU A 9 -15.82 -23.27 23.20
N ARG A 10 -15.44 -23.73 24.40
CA ARG A 10 -14.94 -22.83 25.47
C ARG A 10 -13.48 -23.06 25.90
N VAL A 11 -12.61 -23.51 25.00
CA VAL A 11 -11.17 -23.62 25.27
C VAL A 11 -10.38 -22.93 24.18
N LEU A 12 -9.79 -21.78 24.55
CA LEU A 12 -8.70 -20.98 23.93
C LEU A 12 -9.05 -19.49 23.70
N LEU A 13 -9.44 -18.80 24.77
CA LEU A 13 -9.11 -17.38 24.94
C LEU A 13 -8.11 -17.26 26.10
N GLN A 14 -6.95 -17.90 25.95
CA GLN A 14 -5.77 -17.49 26.72
C GLN A 14 -5.17 -16.27 26.02
N ARG A 15 -4.70 -15.28 26.79
CA ARG A 15 -4.09 -14.06 26.24
C ARG A 15 -2.98 -14.47 25.26
N PRO A 16 -3.05 -14.07 23.99
CA PRO A 16 -2.04 -14.48 23.04
C PRO A 16 -0.68 -13.96 23.49
N GLY A 17 0.32 -14.85 23.55
CA GLY A 17 1.71 -14.47 23.72
C GLY A 17 2.15 -13.51 22.62
N GLU A 18 3.28 -12.82 22.79
CA GLU A 18 3.82 -11.86 21.83
C GLU A 18 3.90 -12.42 20.39
N ARG A 19 4.23 -13.70 20.30
CA ARG A 19 4.24 -14.53 19.09
C ARG A 19 2.87 -14.73 18.43
N GLU A 20 1.82 -14.92 19.21
CA GLU A 20 0.45 -15.13 18.71
C GLU A 20 -0.15 -13.80 18.23
N ARG A 21 0.27 -12.67 18.84
CA ARG A 21 -0.05 -11.31 18.39
C ARG A 21 0.67 -10.94 17.08
N GLU A 22 1.94 -11.30 16.93
CA GLU A 22 2.72 -11.14 15.69
C GLU A 22 2.12 -11.93 14.51
N MET A 23 1.66 -13.15 14.81
CA MET A 23 1.05 -14.04 13.82
C MET A 23 -0.35 -13.66 13.41
N ALA A 24 -1.11 -13.14 14.36
CA ALA A 24 -2.37 -12.46 14.16
C ALA A 24 -2.25 -11.30 13.14
N ARG A 25 -1.19 -10.48 13.21
CA ARG A 25 -0.96 -9.37 12.28
C ARG A 25 -0.62 -9.81 10.86
N LEU A 26 0.12 -10.91 10.71
CA LEU A 26 0.42 -11.53 9.42
C LEU A 26 -0.83 -12.14 8.76
N LEU A 27 -1.67 -12.80 9.57
CA LEU A 27 -2.98 -13.30 9.17
C LEU A 27 -3.94 -12.16 8.82
N ALA A 28 -3.88 -11.03 9.53
CA ALA A 28 -4.63 -9.82 9.20
C ALA A 28 -4.21 -9.25 7.84
N ALA A 29 -2.91 -9.15 7.59
CA ALA A 29 -2.35 -8.71 6.30
C ALA A 29 -2.76 -9.64 5.15
N LEU A 30 -2.80 -10.95 5.40
CA LEU A 30 -3.27 -11.97 4.45
C LEU A 30 -4.79 -11.99 4.30
N LEU A 31 -5.57 -11.70 5.34
CA LEU A 31 -7.03 -11.58 5.25
C LEU A 31 -7.44 -10.30 4.51
N LEU A 32 -6.68 -9.21 4.68
CA LEU A 32 -6.83 -7.99 3.88
C LEU A 32 -6.57 -8.26 2.38
N LEU A 33 -5.64 -9.17 2.04
CA LEU A 33 -5.44 -9.66 0.67
C LEU A 33 -6.60 -10.52 0.15
N VAL A 34 -7.11 -11.44 0.99
CA VAL A 34 -8.14 -12.40 0.57
C VAL A 34 -9.47 -11.68 0.28
N VAL A 35 -9.76 -10.58 0.98
CA VAL A 35 -10.90 -9.70 0.66
C VAL A 35 -10.73 -8.99 -0.69
N ALA A 36 -9.51 -8.90 -1.23
CA ALA A 36 -9.18 -8.21 -2.48
C ALA A 36 -9.03 -9.13 -3.72
N CYS A 37 -9.38 -10.42 -3.65
CA CYS A 37 -9.46 -11.35 -4.80
C CYS A 37 -8.19 -11.45 -5.68
N VAL A 38 -7.02 -11.75 -5.10
CA VAL A 38 -5.80 -12.07 -5.87
C VAL A 38 -5.39 -13.53 -5.60
N ALA A 39 -5.29 -14.34 -6.67
CA ALA A 39 -4.65 -15.64 -6.60
C ALA A 39 -3.13 -15.41 -6.60
N ILE A 40 -2.45 -15.77 -5.50
CA ILE A 40 -1.00 -15.63 -5.35
C ILE A 40 -0.41 -17.04 -5.25
N GLU A 41 0.45 -17.41 -6.20
CA GLU A 41 1.28 -18.61 -6.10
C GLU A 41 2.60 -18.22 -5.41
N PHE A 42 2.91 -18.91 -4.30
CA PHE A 42 4.20 -18.80 -3.61
C PHE A 42 5.06 -19.99 -4.01
N ASP A 43 6.28 -19.74 -4.48
CA ASP A 43 7.28 -20.80 -4.64
C ASP A 43 8.11 -20.87 -3.34
N LEU A 44 7.73 -21.77 -2.43
CA LEU A 44 8.44 -22.02 -1.18
C LEU A 44 9.32 -23.27 -1.31
N PRO A 45 10.64 -23.21 -1.06
CA PRO A 45 11.48 -24.39 -1.14
C PRO A 45 11.35 -25.24 0.14
N SER A 46 10.73 -26.43 0.04
CA SER A 46 11.36 -27.73 0.41
C SER A 46 10.37 -28.89 0.54
N GLY A 47 10.60 -29.94 -0.27
CA GLY A 47 10.77 -31.33 0.18
C GLY A 47 9.61 -32.09 0.86
N ARG A 48 8.43 -31.51 1.04
CA ARG A 48 7.23 -32.25 1.44
C ARG A 48 6.10 -31.90 0.49
N SER A 49 5.54 -32.93 -0.13
CA SER A 49 4.36 -32.84 -0.98
C SER A 49 3.19 -32.19 -0.24
N ASN A 50 2.61 -31.18 -0.88
CA ASN A 50 1.39 -30.41 -0.59
C ASN A 50 1.51 -29.24 0.40
N PRO A 51 0.92 -28.07 0.07
CA PRO A 51 -0.49 -27.99 -0.30
C PRO A 51 -0.75 -27.32 -1.65
N SER A 52 -1.80 -27.77 -2.34
CA SER A 52 -2.49 -27.01 -3.38
C SER A 52 -2.84 -25.62 -2.82
N LEU A 53 -2.03 -24.62 -3.17
CA LEU A 53 -2.41 -23.22 -3.08
C LEU A 53 -3.72 -23.07 -3.86
N SER A 54 -4.70 -22.44 -3.21
CA SER A 54 -6.05 -22.23 -3.70
C SER A 54 -6.12 -21.95 -5.21
N GLN A 55 -6.92 -22.73 -5.93
CA GLN A 55 -7.27 -22.40 -7.31
C GLN A 55 -8.23 -21.21 -7.33
N VAL A 56 -8.21 -20.42 -8.41
CA VAL A 56 -9.22 -19.38 -8.66
C VAL A 56 -10.62 -19.99 -8.48
N GLY A 57 -11.42 -19.41 -7.58
CA GLY A 57 -12.75 -19.94 -7.22
C GLY A 57 -12.82 -20.67 -5.86
N THR A 58 -11.71 -20.76 -5.13
CA THR A 58 -11.69 -21.30 -3.76
C THR A 58 -12.48 -20.37 -2.81
N SER A 59 -13.46 -20.92 -2.08
CA SER A 59 -14.31 -20.19 -1.12
C SER A 59 -13.87 -20.31 0.35
N SER A 60 -12.88 -21.16 0.63
CA SER A 60 -12.31 -21.35 1.97
C SER A 60 -10.80 -21.55 1.88
N LEU A 61 -10.06 -20.77 2.65
CA LEU A 61 -8.60 -20.83 2.72
C LEU A 61 -8.19 -21.10 4.17
N THR A 62 -7.37 -22.12 4.39
CA THR A 62 -6.73 -22.37 5.69
C THR A 62 -5.27 -21.96 5.60
N LEU A 63 -4.87 -20.98 6.41
CA LEU A 63 -3.50 -20.48 6.49
C LEU A 63 -2.87 -20.92 7.81
N LEU A 64 -1.84 -21.77 7.72
CA LEU A 64 -1.04 -22.21 8.86
C LEU A 64 0.37 -21.61 8.73
N PRO A 65 0.71 -20.59 9.52
CA PRO A 65 1.99 -19.93 9.38
C PRO A 65 3.18 -20.82 9.80
N GLY A 66 4.28 -20.70 9.06
CA GLY A 66 5.55 -21.39 9.33
C GLY A 66 6.40 -20.71 10.41
N LYS A 67 7.52 -21.34 10.79
CA LYS A 67 8.44 -20.86 11.85
C LYS A 67 9.54 -19.91 11.37
N GLY A 68 9.52 -19.46 10.12
CA GLY A 68 10.58 -18.62 9.57
C GLY A 68 10.09 -17.78 8.40
N TYR A 69 10.80 -16.68 8.16
CA TYR A 69 10.55 -15.73 7.08
C TYR A 69 11.77 -15.65 6.19
N GLN A 70 11.56 -15.68 4.88
CA GLN A 70 12.61 -15.41 3.93
C GLN A 70 12.79 -13.90 3.81
N ARG A 71 14.04 -13.43 3.90
CA ARG A 71 14.39 -12.02 3.70
C ARG A 71 14.18 -11.58 2.26
N HIS A 72 14.34 -12.51 1.31
CA HIS A 72 14.20 -12.25 -0.11
C HIS A 72 13.24 -13.30 -0.69
N ILE A 73 12.16 -12.85 -1.30
CA ILE A 73 11.21 -13.71 -2.00
C ILE A 73 10.96 -13.20 -3.41
N ASP A 74 10.72 -14.13 -4.33
CA ASP A 74 10.21 -13.86 -5.67
C ASP A 74 8.72 -14.19 -5.70
N VAL A 75 7.90 -13.26 -6.20
CA VAL A 75 6.47 -13.44 -6.39
C VAL A 75 6.13 -13.23 -7.86
N SER A 76 5.37 -14.15 -8.43
CA SER A 76 4.89 -14.05 -9.80
C SER A 76 3.39 -13.82 -9.84
N ILE A 77 2.94 -12.80 -10.59
CA ILE A 77 1.53 -12.51 -10.83
C ILE A 77 1.26 -12.82 -12.29
N ALA A 78 0.53 -13.92 -12.55
CA ALA A 78 0.32 -14.43 -13.91
C ALA A 78 -0.50 -13.50 -14.83
N THR A 79 -1.24 -12.54 -14.27
CA THR A 79 -2.14 -11.63 -14.99
C THR A 79 -1.84 -10.16 -14.64
N ALA A 80 -2.69 -9.24 -15.06
CA ALA A 80 -2.65 -7.83 -14.63
C ALA A 80 -3.19 -7.59 -13.21
N GLY A 81 -3.00 -8.54 -12.28
CA GLY A 81 -3.30 -8.33 -10.87
C GLY A 81 -2.52 -7.15 -10.28
N SER A 82 -3.06 -6.48 -9.27
CA SER A 82 -2.44 -5.26 -8.72
C SER A 82 -1.15 -5.59 -7.97
N VAL A 83 -0.04 -5.01 -8.42
CA VAL A 83 1.22 -5.02 -7.69
C VAL A 83 1.06 -4.30 -6.34
N GLY A 84 0.34 -3.17 -6.31
CA GLY A 84 0.12 -2.39 -5.09
C GLY A 84 -0.58 -3.19 -3.98
N LEU A 85 -1.58 -4.01 -4.31
CA LEU A 85 -2.25 -4.88 -3.33
C LEU A 85 -1.31 -5.96 -2.78
N VAL A 86 -0.51 -6.58 -3.65
CA VAL A 86 0.51 -7.56 -3.23
C VAL A 86 1.52 -6.91 -2.30
N CYS A 87 1.99 -5.70 -2.63
CA CYS A 87 2.91 -4.94 -1.80
C CYS A 87 2.31 -4.59 -0.43
N GLN A 88 1.07 -4.08 -0.36
CA GLN A 88 0.42 -3.71 0.91
C GLN A 88 0.35 -4.85 1.91
N ALA A 89 0.22 -6.07 1.40
CA ALA A 89 0.16 -7.24 2.24
C ALA A 89 1.54 -7.70 2.72
N LEU A 90 2.48 -7.82 1.78
CA LEU A 90 3.82 -8.31 2.08
C LEU A 90 4.61 -7.29 2.90
N GLN A 91 4.42 -5.98 2.66
CA GLN A 91 5.02 -4.95 3.48
C GLN A 91 4.54 -5.08 4.93
N THR A 92 3.25 -5.32 5.18
CA THR A 92 2.71 -5.41 6.54
C THR A 92 3.27 -6.63 7.26
N ALA A 93 3.40 -7.75 6.54
CA ALA A 93 4.09 -8.92 7.04
C ALA A 93 5.52 -8.58 7.47
N TYR A 94 6.31 -7.92 6.61
CA TYR A 94 7.70 -7.56 6.93
C TYR A 94 7.87 -6.43 7.96
N LEU A 95 6.92 -5.50 8.04
CA LEU A 95 6.89 -4.44 9.04
C LEU A 95 6.47 -4.96 10.43
N GLY A 96 5.74 -6.08 10.47
CA GLY A 96 5.32 -6.75 11.70
C GLY A 96 6.40 -7.63 12.34
N LEU A 97 7.50 -7.90 11.65
CA LEU A 97 8.59 -8.75 12.15
C LEU A 97 9.53 -7.95 13.04
N GLY A 98 9.58 -8.35 14.32
CA GLY A 98 10.58 -7.86 15.26
C GLY A 98 12.00 -8.19 14.81
N THR A 99 12.95 -7.39 15.28
CA THR A 99 14.41 -7.61 15.21
C THR A 99 14.89 -8.84 15.99
N ASP A 100 13.97 -9.59 16.62
CA ASP A 100 14.27 -10.60 17.63
C ASP A 100 14.21 -12.05 17.11
N ILE A 101 14.55 -12.26 15.84
CA ILE A 101 14.73 -13.63 15.32
C ILE A 101 16.21 -13.98 15.34
N HIS A 102 16.70 -14.35 16.53
CA HIS A 102 17.80 -15.30 16.61
C HIS A 102 17.34 -16.60 15.94
N SER A 103 17.77 -16.83 14.71
CA SER A 103 17.73 -18.16 14.12
C SER A 103 18.77 -19.01 14.87
N PRO A 104 18.41 -20.05 15.65
CA PRO A 104 19.43 -20.97 16.13
C PRO A 104 20.06 -21.67 14.92
N PRO A 105 21.38 -21.92 14.93
CA PRO A 105 22.04 -22.58 13.82
C PRO A 105 21.42 -23.97 13.65
N ILE A 106 20.89 -24.25 12.45
CA ILE A 106 20.50 -25.61 12.07
C ILE A 106 21.79 -26.40 11.89
N THR A 107 22.31 -26.93 12.99
CA THR A 107 23.32 -27.98 13.01
C THR A 107 22.61 -29.27 13.38
N LYS A 108 22.11 -29.99 12.37
CA LYS A 108 22.05 -31.46 12.38
C LYS A 108 21.80 -31.95 10.96
N GLY A 109 22.81 -32.65 10.45
CA GLY A 109 22.98 -32.96 9.05
C GLY A 109 22.03 -34.01 8.50
N ILE A 110 21.86 -33.93 7.18
CA ILE A 110 21.52 -35.06 6.33
C ILE A 110 22.72 -35.22 5.40
N LYS A 111 23.44 -36.34 5.51
CA LYS A 111 24.52 -36.69 4.60
C LYS A 111 23.93 -36.89 3.20
N GLY A 112 24.50 -36.20 2.22
CA GLY A 112 24.31 -36.52 0.80
C GLY A 112 23.33 -35.62 0.04
N ALA A 113 23.71 -34.36 -0.18
CA ALA A 113 23.30 -33.61 -1.37
C ALA A 113 24.31 -32.47 -1.56
N GLN A 114 25.17 -32.59 -2.56
CA GLN A 114 25.98 -31.48 -3.03
C GLN A 114 25.09 -30.59 -3.88
N THR A 115 24.68 -29.44 -3.35
CA THR A 115 24.21 -28.32 -4.15
C THR A 115 25.13 -27.14 -3.89
N ALA A 116 25.80 -26.69 -4.94
CA ALA A 116 26.69 -25.54 -4.92
C ALA A 116 25.85 -24.27 -4.63
N ALA A 117 25.84 -23.84 -3.38
CA ALA A 117 25.42 -22.51 -3.00
C ALA A 117 26.67 -21.61 -3.07
N SER A 118 26.62 -20.58 -3.92
CA SER A 118 27.60 -19.50 -3.89
C SER A 118 27.57 -18.82 -2.53
N GLU A 119 28.72 -18.77 -1.86
CA GLU A 119 28.95 -18.08 -0.60
C GLU A 119 28.72 -16.58 -0.77
N GLY A 120 27.49 -16.13 -0.54
CA GLY A 120 27.14 -14.73 -0.33
C GLY A 120 27.22 -14.39 1.16
N GLU A 121 27.89 -13.28 1.45
CA GLU A 121 28.33 -12.80 2.75
C GLU A 121 27.25 -12.85 3.85
N ARG A 122 27.64 -13.37 5.02
CA ARG A 122 26.84 -13.33 6.26
C ARG A 122 27.11 -12.03 6.99
N GLU A 123 26.22 -11.05 6.86
CA GLU A 123 26.20 -9.90 7.76
C GLU A 123 25.44 -10.25 9.06
N ALA A 124 26.15 -10.09 10.17
CA ALA A 124 25.65 -10.26 11.51
C ALA A 124 25.14 -8.92 12.05
N ASP A 125 23.85 -8.62 11.88
CA ASP A 125 23.06 -7.89 12.88
C ASP A 125 21.56 -8.02 12.57
N GLY A 126 20.71 -7.88 13.58
CA GLY A 126 19.24 -7.99 13.48
C GLY A 126 18.55 -6.90 12.66
N GLN A 127 19.28 -6.15 11.83
CA GLN A 127 18.80 -5.03 11.00
C GLN A 127 18.85 -5.41 9.51
N GLY A 128 17.92 -6.26 9.06
CA GLY A 128 17.87 -6.69 7.66
C GLY A 128 16.77 -5.99 6.87
N VAL A 129 17.10 -5.42 5.71
CA VAL A 129 16.09 -5.05 4.72
C VAL A 129 15.47 -6.31 4.14
N HIS A 130 14.14 -6.42 4.21
CA HIS A 130 13.40 -7.47 3.53
C HIS A 130 13.03 -7.01 2.12
N THR A 131 13.20 -7.87 1.12
CA THR A 131 12.85 -7.54 -0.26
C THR A 131 11.92 -8.56 -0.90
N VAL A 132 10.98 -8.07 -1.70
CA VAL A 132 10.11 -8.88 -2.56
C VAL A 132 10.32 -8.43 -3.98
N ARG A 133 10.82 -9.33 -4.82
CA ARG A 133 10.84 -9.13 -6.26
C ARG A 133 9.53 -9.64 -6.84
N ILE A 134 8.79 -8.77 -7.51
CA ILE A 134 7.49 -9.05 -8.10
C ILE A 134 7.64 -9.04 -9.62
N LYS A 135 7.23 -10.14 -10.28
CA LYS A 135 7.23 -10.28 -11.73
C LYS A 135 5.80 -10.49 -12.23
N GLY A 136 5.36 -9.67 -13.18
CA GLY A 136 3.98 -9.66 -13.67
C GLY A 136 3.10 -8.68 -12.88
N GLY A 137 1.80 -8.68 -13.14
CA GLY A 137 0.88 -7.70 -12.53
C GLY A 137 0.92 -6.32 -13.20
N ALA A 138 0.01 -5.46 -12.79
CA ALA A 138 -0.06 -4.06 -13.19
C ALA A 138 0.31 -3.14 -12.01
N THR A 139 1.13 -2.13 -12.30
CA THR A 139 1.57 -1.11 -11.36
C THR A 139 0.51 -0.04 -11.13
N TYR A 140 -0.41 0.09 -12.08
CA TYR A 140 -1.63 0.90 -12.00
C TYR A 140 -2.83 0.00 -12.34
N GLY A 141 -3.79 -0.09 -11.42
CA GLY A 141 -4.97 -0.93 -11.57
C GLY A 141 -6.27 -0.16 -11.32
N MET A 142 -7.38 -0.67 -11.84
CA MET A 142 -8.70 -0.19 -11.42
C MET A 142 -8.96 -0.69 -10.00
N PHE A 143 -9.49 0.17 -9.13
CA PHE A 143 -9.87 -0.16 -7.75
C PHE A 143 -8.72 -0.68 -6.88
N ALA A 144 -7.49 -0.29 -7.20
CA ALA A 144 -6.32 -0.71 -6.47
C ALA A 144 -5.32 0.46 -6.36
N PRO A 145 -4.56 0.52 -5.28
CA PRO A 145 -3.48 1.50 -5.10
C PRO A 145 -2.48 1.41 -6.26
N GLY A 146 -2.13 2.55 -6.86
CA GLY A 146 -0.96 2.62 -7.73
C GLY A 146 0.33 2.49 -6.92
N VAL A 147 1.37 1.88 -7.50
CA VAL A 147 2.70 1.82 -6.86
C VAL A 147 3.25 3.23 -6.58
N ASN A 148 2.95 4.19 -7.46
CA ASN A 148 3.34 5.59 -7.27
C ASN A 148 2.67 6.21 -6.04
N ASP A 149 1.36 5.99 -5.84
CA ASP A 149 0.64 6.52 -4.68
C ASP A 149 1.17 5.93 -3.37
N LEU A 150 1.55 4.64 -3.37
CA LEU A 150 2.19 4.01 -2.23
C LEU A 150 3.51 4.72 -1.87
N ASN A 151 4.41 4.89 -2.85
CA ASN A 151 5.72 5.51 -2.64
C ASN A 151 5.63 6.99 -2.22
N HIS A 152 4.69 7.74 -2.79
CA HIS A 152 4.64 9.20 -2.64
C HIS A 152 3.62 9.69 -1.60
N VAL A 153 2.68 8.85 -1.15
CA VAL A 153 1.63 9.25 -0.20
C VAL A 153 1.63 8.35 1.04
N THR A 154 1.38 7.04 0.87
CA THR A 154 1.23 6.13 2.01
C THR A 154 2.54 5.91 2.77
N TYR A 155 3.64 5.63 2.05
CA TYR A 155 4.94 5.34 2.67
C TYR A 155 5.56 6.52 3.40
N PRO A 156 5.39 7.78 2.97
CA PRO A 156 5.73 8.95 3.79
C PRO A 156 5.07 8.96 5.17
N TYR A 157 3.81 8.53 5.30
CA TYR A 157 3.17 8.39 6.61
C TYR A 157 3.75 7.23 7.43
N LEU A 158 3.99 6.07 6.80
CA LEU A 158 4.67 4.95 7.46
C LEU A 158 6.07 5.34 7.95
N ALA A 159 6.83 6.08 7.17
CA ALA A 159 8.18 6.51 7.53
C ALA A 159 8.18 7.42 8.77
N ARG A 160 7.16 8.25 8.96
CA ARG A 160 6.99 9.06 10.18
C ARG A 160 6.78 8.20 11.44
N MET A 161 6.25 6.99 11.27
CA MET A 161 6.10 6.00 12.32
C MET A 161 7.36 5.14 12.51
N GLY A 162 8.43 5.35 11.73
CA GLY A 162 9.61 4.47 11.70
C GLY A 162 9.44 3.20 10.89
N LEU A 163 8.46 3.15 9.99
CA LEU A 163 8.17 2.02 9.12
C LEU A 163 8.58 2.40 7.68
N HIS A 164 9.66 1.82 7.19
CA HIS A 164 10.26 2.21 5.92
C HIS A 164 9.93 1.19 4.84
N CYS A 165 9.15 1.63 3.85
CA CYS A 165 8.86 0.88 2.65
C CYS A 165 9.26 1.67 1.40
N HIS A 166 9.67 0.97 0.36
CA HIS A 166 9.90 1.56 -0.96
C HIS A 166 9.68 0.50 -2.03
N ILE A 167 9.06 0.87 -3.15
CA ILE A 167 8.92 0.00 -4.31
C ILE A 167 9.73 0.61 -5.45
N GLU A 168 10.78 -0.08 -5.85
CA GLU A 168 11.50 0.21 -7.10
C GLU A 168 10.74 -0.41 -8.27
N VAL A 169 10.56 0.35 -9.36
CA VAL A 169 9.89 -0.13 -10.58
C VAL A 169 10.91 -0.15 -11.71
N GLU A 170 11.36 -1.35 -12.07
CA GLU A 170 12.26 -1.55 -13.22
C GLU A 170 11.50 -1.53 -14.54
N ARG A 171 10.25 -2.02 -14.52
CA ARG A 171 9.35 -2.00 -15.67
C ARG A 171 7.91 -1.90 -15.21
N GLU A 172 7.16 -1.01 -15.84
CA GLU A 172 5.73 -0.87 -15.57
C GLU A 172 4.93 -2.06 -16.10
N GLY A 173 3.82 -2.35 -15.44
CA GLY A 173 2.85 -3.35 -15.89
C GLY A 173 1.52 -2.68 -16.23
N PHE A 174 0.99 -2.96 -17.43
CA PHE A 174 -0.24 -2.33 -17.91
C PHE A 174 -1.36 -3.35 -18.12
N VAL A 175 -2.55 -3.02 -17.65
CA VAL A 175 -3.78 -3.80 -17.92
C VAL A 175 -4.02 -3.88 -19.45
N PRO A 176 -4.41 -5.03 -20.02
CA PRO A 176 -4.85 -6.27 -19.34
C PRO A 176 -3.76 -7.32 -19.15
N LYS A 177 -2.54 -7.12 -19.65
CA LYS A 177 -1.49 -8.15 -19.61
C LYS A 177 -0.61 -8.08 -18.37
N GLY A 178 -0.42 -6.88 -17.81
CA GLY A 178 0.50 -6.66 -16.70
C GLY A 178 1.94 -6.63 -17.22
N GLY A 179 2.82 -7.41 -16.59
CA GLY A 179 4.22 -7.54 -16.98
C GLY A 179 5.21 -6.68 -16.19
N ALA A 180 4.76 -6.12 -15.05
CA ALA A 180 5.62 -5.32 -14.19
C ALA A 180 6.85 -6.11 -13.71
N ILE A 181 7.92 -5.37 -13.41
CA ILE A 181 9.05 -5.87 -12.62
C ILE A 181 9.29 -4.84 -11.53
N CYS A 182 8.99 -5.21 -10.30
CA CYS A 182 9.11 -4.33 -9.15
C CYS A 182 9.88 -5.00 -8.02
N THR A 183 10.55 -4.21 -7.19
CA THR A 183 11.19 -4.67 -5.96
C THR A 183 10.66 -3.86 -4.78
N LEU A 184 9.83 -4.47 -3.93
CA LEU A 184 9.47 -3.89 -2.63
C LEU A 184 10.63 -4.13 -1.67
N SER A 185 11.05 -3.08 -0.97
CA SER A 185 11.94 -3.13 0.18
C SER A 185 11.21 -2.66 1.43
N ALA A 186 11.30 -3.41 2.52
CA ALA A 186 10.67 -3.08 3.79
C ALA A 186 11.64 -3.27 4.96
N ARG A 187 11.65 -2.31 5.88
CA ARG A 187 12.35 -2.39 7.17
C ARG A 187 11.61 -1.53 8.21
N LYS A 188 11.90 -1.73 9.49
CA LYS A 188 11.39 -0.89 10.58
C LYS A 188 12.51 -0.41 11.49
N ASP A 189 12.30 0.72 12.13
CA ASP A 189 13.11 1.19 13.23
C ASP A 189 12.94 0.25 14.46
N PRO A 190 13.89 0.29 15.42
CA PRO A 190 13.72 -0.42 16.69
C PRO A 190 12.42 -0.03 17.42
N GLU A 191 12.07 1.26 17.37
CA GLU A 191 10.87 1.81 18.00
C GLU A 191 9.88 2.34 16.94
N ILE A 192 8.62 1.91 17.06
CA ILE A 192 7.52 2.44 16.23
C ILE A 192 6.97 3.69 16.92
N ARG A 193 6.93 4.79 16.17
CA ARG A 193 6.48 6.11 16.64
C ARG A 193 4.99 6.32 16.35
N PRO A 194 4.26 7.03 17.24
CA PRO A 194 2.86 7.33 17.01
C PRO A 194 2.68 8.33 15.87
N LEU A 195 1.65 8.10 15.05
CA LEU A 195 1.22 9.05 14.05
C LEU A 195 0.27 10.06 14.70
N VAL A 196 0.76 11.26 14.99
CA VAL A 196 -0.02 12.34 15.62
C VAL A 196 0.03 13.58 14.74
N ILE A 197 -1.05 13.84 13.99
CA ILE A 197 -1.15 14.99 13.08
C ILE A 197 -2.54 15.60 13.19
N ARG A 198 -2.67 16.75 13.85
CA ARG A 198 -3.97 17.39 14.07
C ARG A 198 -4.48 18.16 12.86
N GLU A 199 -3.57 18.84 12.17
CA GLU A 199 -3.88 19.74 11.07
C GLU A 199 -2.87 19.51 9.94
N ARG A 200 -3.34 19.54 8.69
CA ARG A 200 -2.49 19.30 7.51
C ARG A 200 -1.48 20.42 7.26
N GLY A 201 -1.78 21.63 7.72
CA GLY A 201 -0.98 22.84 7.48
C GLY A 201 -1.15 23.42 6.07
N LYS A 202 -0.27 24.35 5.70
CA LYS A 202 -0.32 25.03 4.40
C LYS A 202 0.12 24.11 3.26
N VAL A 203 -0.39 24.39 2.07
CA VAL A 203 0.05 23.75 0.83
C VAL A 203 1.50 24.17 0.55
N ILE A 204 2.38 23.20 0.26
CA ILE A 204 3.76 23.43 -0.16
C ILE A 204 3.89 23.36 -1.68
N ARG A 205 3.38 22.29 -2.29
CA ARG A 205 3.42 22.04 -3.74
C ARG A 205 2.43 20.96 -4.14
N SER A 206 2.12 20.88 -5.42
CA SER A 206 1.39 19.76 -6.01
C SER A 206 2.26 19.06 -7.05
N GLU A 207 2.20 17.73 -7.07
CA GLU A 207 2.99 16.88 -7.96
C GLU A 207 2.04 15.99 -8.78
N VAL A 208 2.36 15.80 -10.05
CA VAL A 208 1.65 14.88 -10.95
C VAL A 208 2.64 13.99 -11.68
N HIS A 209 2.35 12.70 -11.72
CA HIS A 209 3.11 11.72 -12.49
C HIS A 209 2.23 11.17 -13.61
N ILE A 210 2.67 11.42 -14.84
CA ILE A 210 2.07 10.86 -16.07
C ILE A 210 2.96 9.68 -16.50
N MET A 211 2.47 8.47 -16.27
CA MET A 211 3.08 7.26 -16.80
C MET A 211 2.36 6.82 -18.07
N ALA A 212 3.08 6.76 -19.19
CA ALA A 212 2.53 6.35 -20.47
C ALA A 212 3.33 5.20 -21.08
N ALA A 213 2.66 4.41 -21.91
CA ALA A 213 3.34 3.50 -22.82
C ALA A 213 4.33 4.27 -23.71
N ALA A 214 5.52 3.71 -23.96
CA ALA A 214 6.56 4.36 -24.77
C ALA A 214 6.06 4.84 -26.15
N HIS A 215 5.23 4.04 -26.81
CA HIS A 215 4.59 4.40 -28.09
C HIS A 215 3.74 5.70 -28.01
N TYR A 216 3.23 6.05 -26.83
CA TYR A 216 2.33 7.19 -26.60
C TYR A 216 3.08 8.50 -26.26
N GLU A 217 4.41 8.49 -26.27
CA GLU A 217 5.26 9.62 -25.86
C GLU A 217 4.90 10.94 -26.54
N LYS A 218 4.64 10.92 -27.86
CA LYS A 218 4.32 12.15 -28.61
C LYS A 218 3.02 12.82 -28.13
N ASN A 219 2.13 12.06 -27.50
CA ASN A 219 0.81 12.52 -27.08
C ASN A 219 0.79 13.04 -25.64
N THR A 220 1.81 12.75 -24.82
CA THR A 220 1.85 13.17 -23.41
C THR A 220 1.95 14.69 -23.24
N SER A 221 2.58 15.39 -24.18
CA SER A 221 2.63 16.86 -24.23
C SER A 221 1.23 17.52 -24.25
N ARG A 222 0.26 16.91 -24.94
CA ARG A 222 -1.14 17.40 -24.99
C ARG A 222 -1.84 17.19 -23.65
N ILE A 223 -1.57 16.07 -22.98
CA ILE A 223 -2.09 15.75 -21.65
C ILE A 223 -1.54 16.78 -20.65
N GLU A 224 -0.22 16.96 -20.61
CA GLU A 224 0.43 17.90 -19.70
C GLU A 224 -0.08 19.33 -19.93
N LYS A 225 -0.16 19.79 -21.18
CA LYS A 225 -0.68 21.12 -21.50
C LYS A 225 -2.12 21.31 -21.02
N ALA A 226 -3.00 20.33 -21.27
CA ALA A 226 -4.38 20.39 -20.82
C ALA A 226 -4.49 20.39 -19.29
N LEU A 227 -3.67 19.59 -18.62
CA LEU A 227 -3.59 19.54 -17.16
C LEU A 227 -3.16 20.88 -16.58
N ARG A 228 -2.02 21.43 -17.03
CA ARG A 228 -1.51 22.72 -16.53
C ARG A 228 -2.50 23.86 -16.75
N ASN A 229 -3.11 23.92 -17.94
CA ASN A 229 -4.10 24.95 -18.26
C ASN A 229 -5.34 24.85 -17.36
N ARG A 230 -5.88 23.64 -17.18
CA ARG A 230 -7.08 23.43 -16.35
C ARG A 230 -6.77 23.67 -14.88
N TYR A 231 -5.64 23.19 -14.39
CA TYR A 231 -5.23 23.39 -13.00
C TYR A 231 -5.05 24.88 -12.68
N LYS A 232 -4.38 25.64 -13.56
CA LYS A 232 -4.26 27.09 -13.42
C LYS A 232 -5.62 27.80 -13.39
N GLN A 233 -6.56 27.38 -14.25
CA GLN A 233 -7.91 27.93 -14.25
C GLN A 233 -8.68 27.64 -12.96
N LEU A 234 -8.50 26.46 -12.37
CA LEU A 234 -9.15 26.07 -11.11
C LEU A 234 -8.55 26.81 -9.91
N CYS A 235 -7.23 27.01 -9.90
CA CYS A 235 -6.55 27.75 -8.84
C CYS A 235 -6.86 29.26 -8.91
N LYS A 236 -7.14 29.78 -10.11
CA LYS A 236 -7.45 31.20 -10.30
C LYS A 236 -8.73 31.61 -9.57
N GLY A 237 -8.58 32.49 -8.59
CA GLY A 237 -9.70 32.95 -7.76
C GLY A 237 -10.23 31.90 -6.78
N ALA A 238 -9.47 30.82 -6.55
CA ALA A 238 -9.78 29.87 -5.48
C ALA A 238 -9.74 30.60 -4.12
N PRO A 239 -10.64 30.25 -3.17
CA PRO A 239 -10.64 30.87 -1.85
C PRO A 239 -9.28 30.70 -1.16
N SER A 240 -8.63 31.82 -0.84
CA SER A 240 -7.39 31.85 -0.08
C SER A 240 -7.64 32.33 1.34
N ASN A 241 -6.91 31.73 2.27
CA ASN A 241 -6.83 32.12 3.66
C ASN A 241 -5.35 32.07 4.08
N PRO A 242 -4.73 33.22 4.44
CA PRO A 242 -3.30 33.29 4.76
C PRO A 242 -2.83 32.30 5.85
N SER A 243 -3.73 31.84 6.72
CA SER A 243 -3.44 30.87 7.77
C SER A 243 -3.65 29.40 7.38
N THR A 244 -4.46 29.08 6.36
CA THR A 244 -4.85 27.68 6.04
C THR A 244 -4.83 27.30 4.57
N THR A 245 -4.98 28.24 3.64
CA THR A 245 -4.90 28.03 2.19
C THR A 245 -4.16 29.18 1.52
N PRO A 246 -2.87 29.03 1.15
CA PRO A 246 -2.17 30.07 0.40
C PRO A 246 -2.88 30.35 -0.93
N ASP A 247 -2.51 31.46 -1.59
CA ASP A 247 -2.90 31.67 -2.98
C ASP A 247 -2.40 30.49 -3.83
N LEU A 248 -3.33 29.63 -4.26
CA LEU A 248 -3.02 28.41 -5.00
C LEU A 248 -2.37 28.72 -6.35
N GLU A 249 -2.53 29.93 -6.90
CA GLU A 249 -1.81 30.34 -8.11
C GLU A 249 -0.28 30.43 -7.89
N SER A 250 0.14 30.68 -6.64
CA SER A 250 1.56 30.78 -6.27
C SER A 250 2.20 29.44 -5.89
N VAL A 251 1.39 28.40 -5.67
CA VAL A 251 1.86 27.06 -5.29
C VAL A 251 2.50 26.37 -6.50
N PRO A 252 3.73 25.84 -6.38
CA PRO A 252 4.37 25.08 -7.46
C PRO A 252 3.56 23.86 -7.91
N LEU A 253 3.43 23.69 -9.23
CA LEU A 253 2.92 22.47 -9.86
C LEU A 253 4.06 21.78 -10.62
N GLU A 254 4.51 20.66 -10.08
CA GLU A 254 5.51 19.79 -10.69
C GLU A 254 4.80 18.68 -11.48
N VAL A 255 5.23 18.47 -12.72
CA VAL A 255 4.67 17.42 -13.58
C VAL A 255 5.83 16.58 -14.10
N HIS A 256 5.81 15.31 -13.75
CA HIS A 256 6.78 14.31 -14.17
C HIS A 256 6.14 13.44 -15.23
N VAL A 257 6.77 13.37 -16.40
CA VAL A 257 6.32 12.49 -17.49
C VAL A 257 7.34 11.38 -17.64
N SER A 258 6.86 10.15 -17.65
CA SER A 258 7.70 8.97 -17.79
C SER A 258 7.05 7.97 -18.74
N HIS A 259 7.91 7.16 -19.35
CA HIS A 259 7.51 6.22 -20.37
C HIS A 259 8.07 4.84 -20.05
N SER A 260 7.28 3.80 -20.30
CA SER A 260 7.72 2.41 -20.16
C SER A 260 7.27 1.59 -21.36
N ASP A 261 8.09 0.61 -21.71
CA ASP A 261 7.69 -0.42 -22.67
C ASP A 261 6.48 -1.20 -22.16
N VAL A 262 5.66 -1.67 -23.10
CA VAL A 262 4.46 -2.45 -22.82
C VAL A 262 4.67 -3.90 -23.23
N VAL A 263 4.44 -4.82 -22.30
CA VAL A 263 4.53 -6.27 -22.57
C VAL A 263 3.19 -6.80 -23.06
N GLY A 264 2.94 -6.65 -24.37
CA GLY A 264 1.69 -7.08 -25.01
C GLY A 264 0.44 -6.34 -24.54
N GLY A 265 -0.66 -6.47 -25.28
CA GLY A 265 -1.92 -5.78 -24.95
C GLY A 265 -2.04 -4.40 -25.59
N ASN A 266 -2.65 -3.43 -24.89
CA ASN A 266 -2.99 -2.13 -25.45
C ASN A 266 -1.78 -1.17 -25.41
N PRO A 267 -1.26 -0.68 -26.55
CA PRO A 267 -0.12 0.24 -26.56
C PRO A 267 -0.49 1.69 -26.20
N ASN A 268 -1.79 1.98 -25.98
CA ASN A 268 -2.29 3.31 -25.63
C ASN A 268 -2.60 3.43 -24.14
N CYS A 269 -1.77 2.85 -23.28
CA CYS A 269 -1.98 2.94 -21.83
C CYS A 269 -1.38 4.22 -21.27
N VAL A 270 -2.17 4.92 -20.46
CA VAL A 270 -1.75 6.09 -19.69
C VAL A 270 -2.38 6.00 -18.31
N ALA A 271 -1.58 6.20 -17.28
CA ALA A 271 -2.00 6.39 -15.91
C ALA A 271 -1.46 7.73 -15.42
N ILE A 272 -2.32 8.50 -14.74
CA ILE A 272 -1.96 9.77 -14.13
C ILE A 272 -2.28 9.68 -12.65
N THR A 273 -1.28 9.91 -11.82
CA THR A 273 -1.42 10.04 -10.37
C THR A 273 -1.04 11.46 -9.97
N GLY A 274 -1.69 11.97 -8.94
CA GLY A 274 -1.44 13.32 -8.44
C GLY A 274 -1.52 13.32 -6.94
N HIS A 275 -0.75 14.19 -6.30
CA HIS A 275 -0.83 14.42 -4.87
C HIS A 275 -0.42 15.84 -4.53
N THR A 276 -0.92 16.32 -3.40
CA THR A 276 -0.53 17.63 -2.86
C THR A 276 0.22 17.42 -1.56
N VAL A 277 1.36 18.08 -1.44
CA VAL A 277 2.21 18.09 -0.26
C VAL A 277 1.88 19.32 0.58
N PHE A 278 1.59 19.09 1.85
CA PHE A 278 1.33 20.09 2.88
C PHE A 278 2.44 20.04 3.94
N GLU A 279 2.51 21.07 4.80
CA GLU A 279 3.48 21.12 5.90
C GLU A 279 3.49 19.86 6.75
N ASN A 280 2.30 19.32 7.07
CA ASN A 280 2.14 18.19 7.96
C ASN A 280 1.54 16.96 7.30
N GLY A 281 1.39 16.91 5.97
CA GLY A 281 0.74 15.77 5.33
C GLY A 281 0.92 15.72 3.82
N VAL A 282 0.54 14.59 3.24
CA VAL A 282 0.42 14.39 1.79
C VAL A 282 -0.97 13.83 1.51
N PHE A 283 -1.63 14.33 0.47
CA PHE A 283 -3.00 13.96 0.12
C PHE A 283 -3.05 13.50 -1.34
N ALA A 284 -3.44 12.24 -1.58
CA ALA A 284 -3.57 11.70 -2.94
C ALA A 284 -4.81 12.25 -3.65
N SER A 285 -4.71 12.42 -4.97
CA SER A 285 -5.85 12.55 -5.86
C SER A 285 -6.23 11.18 -6.44
N ASP A 286 -7.44 11.07 -6.98
CA ASP A 286 -7.84 9.88 -7.73
C ASP A 286 -6.90 9.58 -8.92
N THR A 287 -6.53 8.31 -9.08
CA THR A 287 -5.78 7.85 -10.26
C THR A 287 -6.65 7.97 -11.52
N VAL A 288 -6.14 8.69 -12.52
CA VAL A 288 -6.81 8.86 -13.81
C VAL A 288 -6.20 7.92 -14.84
N LEU A 289 -6.96 6.88 -15.21
CA LEU A 289 -6.60 5.94 -16.27
C LEU A 289 -7.27 6.32 -17.59
N LYS A 290 -6.56 6.16 -18.71
CA LYS A 290 -7.13 6.31 -20.05
C LYS A 290 -8.06 5.13 -20.38
N LYS A 291 -9.35 5.41 -20.54
CA LYS A 291 -10.39 4.42 -20.87
C LYS A 291 -10.65 4.38 -22.39
N GLY A 292 -9.72 3.75 -23.11
CA GLY A 292 -9.88 3.49 -24.54
C GLY A 292 -9.89 4.75 -25.41
N ARG A 293 -10.53 4.67 -26.59
CA ARG A 293 -10.46 5.71 -27.64
C ARG A 293 -11.23 6.99 -27.34
N ARG A 294 -12.22 6.97 -26.42
CA ARG A 294 -13.07 8.13 -26.12
C ARG A 294 -12.40 9.14 -25.16
N ASP A 295 -11.42 8.69 -24.38
CA ASP A 295 -10.62 9.59 -23.55
C ASP A 295 -9.53 10.25 -24.39
N THR A 296 -9.78 11.48 -24.86
CA THR A 296 -8.75 12.29 -25.53
C THR A 296 -7.68 12.73 -24.53
N GLU A 297 -6.52 13.11 -25.04
CA GLU A 297 -5.41 13.65 -24.23
C GLU A 297 -5.86 14.86 -23.40
N GLU A 298 -6.65 15.75 -24.01
CA GLU A 298 -7.14 16.94 -23.31
C GLU A 298 -8.16 16.58 -22.22
N ALA A 299 -9.03 15.60 -22.48
CA ALA A 299 -9.99 15.13 -21.48
C ALA A 299 -9.26 14.47 -20.30
N LEU A 300 -8.22 13.70 -20.58
CA LEU A 300 -7.40 13.05 -19.56
C LEU A 300 -6.66 14.08 -18.69
N GLY A 301 -6.02 15.07 -19.32
CA GLY A 301 -5.35 16.16 -18.61
C GLY A 301 -6.30 17.01 -17.77
N ARG A 302 -7.51 17.32 -18.28
CA ARG A 302 -8.54 18.05 -17.51
C ARG A 302 -8.99 17.26 -16.27
N ARG A 303 -9.27 15.98 -16.42
CA ARG A 303 -9.69 15.11 -15.31
C ARG A 303 -8.60 15.00 -14.24
N ALA A 304 -7.34 14.87 -14.64
CA ALA A 304 -6.22 14.85 -13.69
C ALA A 304 -6.06 16.18 -12.95
N ALA A 305 -6.24 17.31 -13.63
CA ALA A 305 -6.23 18.62 -12.97
C ALA A 305 -7.39 18.79 -11.97
N GLU A 306 -8.59 18.31 -12.30
CA GLU A 306 -9.76 18.36 -11.42
C GLU A 306 -9.58 17.45 -10.19
N ALA A 307 -9.07 16.24 -10.39
CA ALA A 307 -8.73 15.32 -9.31
C ALA A 307 -7.66 15.92 -8.37
N LEU A 308 -6.59 16.50 -8.93
CA LEU A 308 -5.55 17.16 -8.13
C LEU A 308 -6.09 18.37 -7.38
N TYR A 309 -6.90 19.21 -8.03
CA TYR A 309 -7.48 20.38 -7.38
C TYR A 309 -8.39 20.00 -6.20
N ALA A 310 -9.12 18.89 -6.30
CA ALA A 310 -9.98 18.41 -5.21
C ALA A 310 -9.21 18.17 -3.90
N THR A 311 -7.91 17.83 -3.95
CA THR A 311 -7.06 17.66 -2.76
C THR A 311 -6.92 18.94 -1.92
N HIS A 312 -7.07 20.12 -2.53
CA HIS A 312 -7.03 21.41 -1.83
C HIS A 312 -8.32 21.71 -1.05
N THR A 313 -9.43 21.07 -1.41
CA THR A 313 -10.78 21.45 -0.96
C THR A 313 -11.20 20.88 0.41
N THR A 314 -10.39 20.00 0.99
CA THR A 314 -10.65 19.35 2.28
C THR A 314 -9.61 19.75 3.31
N PRO A 315 -9.94 20.02 4.59
CA PRO A 315 -8.93 20.30 5.61
C PRO A 315 -8.23 19.04 6.16
N ALA A 316 -8.63 17.84 5.73
CA ALA A 316 -8.08 16.58 6.23
C ALA A 316 -6.59 16.40 5.94
N VAL A 317 -5.88 15.76 6.88
CA VAL A 317 -4.47 15.39 6.73
C VAL A 317 -4.32 14.25 5.72
N VAL A 318 -5.14 13.20 5.88
CA VAL A 318 -5.02 11.95 5.14
C VAL A 318 -6.22 11.78 4.22
N ASP A 319 -6.00 11.30 3.00
CA ASP A 319 -7.10 10.93 2.11
C ASP A 319 -7.74 9.60 2.53
N THR A 320 -8.97 9.36 2.07
CA THR A 320 -9.77 8.18 2.43
C THR A 320 -9.06 6.86 2.14
N HIS A 321 -8.36 6.75 1.00
CA HIS A 321 -7.70 5.52 0.60
C HIS A 321 -6.41 5.29 1.38
N THR A 322 -5.62 6.33 1.61
CA THR A 322 -4.42 6.23 2.45
C THR A 322 -4.79 5.86 3.89
N ALA A 323 -5.90 6.36 4.42
CA ALA A 323 -6.36 5.97 5.75
C ALA A 323 -6.63 4.46 5.86
N ASP A 324 -7.26 3.84 4.85
CA ASP A 324 -7.49 2.39 4.78
C ASP A 324 -6.18 1.60 4.90
N GLN A 325 -5.12 2.12 4.28
CA GLN A 325 -3.81 1.49 4.15
C GLN A 325 -2.95 1.62 5.41
N LEU A 326 -3.23 2.62 6.26
CA LEU A 326 -2.50 2.84 7.51
C LEU A 326 -3.00 1.97 8.66
N VAL A 327 -4.20 1.38 8.57
CA VAL A 327 -4.86 0.67 9.68
C VAL A 327 -3.97 -0.38 10.34
N ALA A 328 -3.25 -1.19 9.54
CA ALA A 328 -2.36 -2.20 10.08
C ALA A 328 -1.22 -1.57 10.89
N ALA A 329 -0.53 -0.56 10.34
CA ALA A 329 0.54 0.15 11.05
C ALA A 329 0.05 0.81 12.35
N LEU A 330 -1.15 1.40 12.33
CA LEU A 330 -1.77 2.02 13.52
C LEU A 330 -2.07 0.99 14.63
N ALA A 331 -2.47 -0.22 14.25
CA ALA A 331 -2.68 -1.33 15.18
C ALA A 331 -1.34 -1.85 15.77
N LEU A 332 -0.24 -1.75 15.02
CA LEU A 332 1.10 -2.17 15.47
C LEU A 332 1.77 -1.16 16.40
N CYS A 333 1.44 0.13 16.27
CA CYS A 333 1.99 1.17 17.11
C CYS A 333 1.59 0.94 18.57
N PRO A 334 2.51 0.95 19.55
CA PRO A 334 2.16 0.77 20.96
C PRO A 334 1.61 2.05 21.61
N ALA A 335 1.85 3.21 21.01
CA ALA A 335 1.42 4.50 21.51
C ALA A 335 0.13 4.98 20.81
N PRO A 336 -0.64 5.90 21.44
CA PRO A 336 -1.83 6.46 20.82
C PRO A 336 -1.54 7.25 19.54
N CYS A 337 -2.35 7.03 18.51
CA CYS A 337 -2.27 7.75 17.24
C CYS A 337 -3.51 8.62 17.04
N THR A 338 -3.37 9.75 16.37
CA THR A 338 -4.52 10.58 15.95
C THR A 338 -4.21 11.38 14.70
N PHE A 339 -5.18 11.41 13.78
CA PHE A 339 -5.11 12.20 12.55
C PHE A 339 -6.51 12.50 12.03
N THR A 340 -6.61 13.39 11.04
CA THR A 340 -7.87 13.67 10.34
C THR A 340 -7.91 13.05 8.95
N VAL A 341 -9.09 12.56 8.56
CA VAL A 341 -9.37 11.93 7.26
C VAL A 341 -10.60 12.57 6.61
N ASP A 342 -10.62 12.64 5.28
CA ASP A 342 -11.70 13.27 4.51
C ASP A 342 -13.05 12.53 4.69
N SER A 343 -13.02 11.20 4.66
CA SER A 343 -14.18 10.37 4.96
C SER A 343 -13.78 9.00 5.50
N ILE A 344 -14.66 8.39 6.30
CA ILE A 344 -14.50 7.02 6.78
C ILE A 344 -15.11 6.07 5.74
N SER A 345 -14.26 5.28 5.08
CA SER A 345 -14.72 4.30 4.10
C SER A 345 -15.26 3.01 4.74
N SER A 346 -15.99 2.21 3.97
CA SER A 346 -16.36 0.85 4.39
C SER A 346 -15.13 -0.05 4.56
N HIS A 347 -14.06 0.20 3.79
CA HIS A 347 -12.80 -0.53 3.89
C HIS A 347 -12.07 -0.16 5.19
N PHE A 348 -12.00 1.13 5.55
CA PHE A 348 -11.43 1.59 6.81
C PHE A 348 -12.07 0.89 8.01
N SER A 349 -13.40 0.97 8.09
CA SER A 349 -14.16 0.40 9.21
C SER A 349 -14.07 -1.12 9.28
N THR A 350 -14.08 -1.81 8.13
CA THR A 350 -13.85 -3.26 8.05
C THR A 350 -12.44 -3.62 8.48
N ASN A 351 -11.41 -2.91 8.00
CA ASN A 351 -10.02 -3.12 8.37
C ASN A 351 -9.81 -2.91 9.88
N CYS A 352 -10.39 -1.86 10.46
CA CYS A 352 -10.33 -1.63 11.91
C CYS A 352 -10.97 -2.78 12.70
N SER A 353 -12.16 -3.23 12.27
CA SER A 353 -12.88 -4.35 12.89
C SER A 353 -12.06 -5.64 12.81
N MET A 354 -11.43 -5.90 11.67
CA MET A 354 -10.53 -7.03 11.49
C MET A 354 -9.30 -6.93 12.41
N MET A 355 -8.67 -5.75 12.48
CA MET A 355 -7.49 -5.56 13.34
C MET A 355 -7.82 -5.73 14.82
N GLN A 356 -9.05 -5.48 15.26
CA GLN A 356 -9.47 -5.72 16.64
C GLN A 356 -9.33 -7.19 17.07
N PHE A 357 -9.49 -8.15 16.16
CA PHE A 357 -9.27 -9.58 16.48
C PHE A 357 -7.80 -9.89 16.75
N PHE A 358 -6.90 -9.11 16.15
CA PHE A 358 -5.46 -9.37 16.14
C PHE A 358 -4.68 -8.49 17.11
N ALA A 359 -5.22 -7.31 17.42
CA ALA A 359 -4.73 -6.36 18.39
C ALA A 359 -5.88 -5.96 19.34
N PRO A 360 -6.35 -6.88 20.20
CA PRO A 360 -7.54 -6.65 21.04
C PRO A 360 -7.36 -5.52 22.06
N ASP A 361 -6.12 -5.18 22.38
CA ASP A 361 -5.78 -4.09 23.30
C ASP A 361 -5.78 -2.71 22.62
N ARG A 362 -5.90 -2.65 21.27
CA ARG A 362 -5.96 -1.40 20.51
C ARG A 362 -7.40 -1.03 20.26
N LYS A 363 -7.76 0.24 20.44
CA LYS A 363 -9.15 0.69 20.24
C LYS A 363 -9.21 1.76 19.16
N PHE A 364 -9.87 1.43 18.05
CA PHE A 364 -10.16 2.37 16.97
C PHE A 364 -11.45 3.14 17.25
N SER A 365 -11.41 4.45 17.06
CA SER A 365 -12.58 5.31 17.15
C SER A 365 -12.47 6.49 16.18
N TRP A 366 -13.61 7.07 15.81
CA TRP A 366 -13.63 8.27 14.98
C TRP A 366 -14.83 9.16 15.31
N THR A 367 -14.64 10.47 15.13
CA THR A 367 -15.67 11.50 15.36
C THR A 367 -15.72 12.44 14.17
N GLN A 368 -16.92 12.76 13.70
CA GLN A 368 -17.10 13.74 12.63
C GLN A 368 -16.88 15.16 13.19
N GLU A 369 -15.96 15.92 12.58
CA GLU A 369 -15.64 17.30 12.96
C GLU A 369 -16.09 18.33 11.91
N GLY A 370 -16.51 17.86 10.74
CA GLY A 370 -17.06 18.68 9.66
C GLY A 370 -17.71 17.81 8.58
N GLU A 371 -18.24 18.45 7.54
CA GLU A 371 -18.94 17.74 6.45
C GLU A 371 -18.04 16.68 5.79
N ARG A 372 -16.78 17.03 5.53
CA ARG A 372 -15.74 16.16 4.95
C ARG A 372 -14.50 16.07 5.84
N LEU A 373 -14.71 15.96 7.15
CA LEU A 373 -13.62 15.89 8.12
C LEU A 373 -13.98 14.98 9.29
N TRP A 374 -13.17 13.95 9.47
CA TRP A 374 -13.30 12.99 10.57
C TRP A 374 -11.98 12.91 11.31
N ARG A 375 -12.03 12.94 12.64
CA ARG A 375 -10.88 12.66 13.49
C ARG A 375 -10.86 11.18 13.82
N VAL A 376 -9.75 10.53 13.52
CA VAL A 376 -9.46 9.14 13.91
C VAL A 376 -8.56 9.16 15.15
N THR A 377 -8.87 8.29 16.10
CA THR A 377 -8.05 8.04 17.28
C THR A 377 -7.88 6.53 17.46
N VAL A 378 -6.63 6.12 17.72
CA VAL A 378 -6.28 4.74 18.06
C VAL A 378 -5.59 4.76 19.42
N GLU A 379 -6.24 4.17 20.43
CA GLU A 379 -5.74 4.09 21.81
C GLU A 379 -4.89 2.84 22.03
#